data_AF-A0A0Q5TDB2-F1
#
_entry.id   AF-A0A0Q5TDB2-F1
#
_cell.length_a   1.000
_cell.length_b   1.000
_cell.length_c   1.000
_cell.angle_alpha   90.00
_cell.angle_beta   90.00
_cell.angle_gamma   90.00
#
_symmetry.space_group_name_H-M   'P 1'
#
loop_
_entity.id
_entity.type
_entity.pdbx_description
1 polymer ?
#
loop_
_entity_poly.entity_id
_entity_poly.type
_entity_poly.pdbx_seq_one_letter_code
_entity_poly.pdbx_strand_id
1 'polypeptide(L)'
;MKIKFSVPSFLTLAAFILLLSACSQNDLSEPPSNERTNDKNKFFVDQDEAISLLSGEKATKIEHNARTSADERLYVKAIRRFNDNAGKTMFYIVEYGEDQGFTLLSADKRMKPILAFSEKGTFNEKTDNPGIQLWLDIIRENFEGVQKQKEAHVDIINLWEQLRQNPNGNRTTEAPVNTPEASCEWFVTHPLPANSTIAHLTHNLSRWNQGKGYNAFCPAGVKTLNCKTSYKCDNAPTGCGPVAVAQVLRYHRKQITTNGHTYSASMFNAMPVNAPDNCIPVNPNHIDLAHLLRDTGKDLDAVYNTVVPALGIPLSGSGCQTWNIPGHIDNFFSNRGYTSFDTDFFTNIGMISSELRTLRPVIVFGSNCAACAANQHIWVMDGIRDLYAIFNDQNGFCYENHSIYYQMNWGWGGLENDIWFAYDGIVGGGTLYNSSNMRAYIVKP
;
A
#
# COMPACT_ATOMS: atom_id res chain seq x y z
N MET A 1 -8.80 68.41 -35.69
CA MET A 1 -10.26 68.65 -35.58
C MET A 1 -10.97 67.32 -35.75
N LYS A 2 -11.91 67.03 -34.85
CA LYS A 2 -12.39 65.70 -34.43
C LYS A 2 -13.76 65.35 -35.04
N ILE A 3 -13.92 64.06 -35.39
CA ILE A 3 -15.03 63.14 -34.99
C ILE A 3 -16.41 63.27 -35.68
N LYS A 4 -16.99 62.12 -36.08
CA LYS A 4 -18.26 61.58 -35.50
C LYS A 4 -18.52 60.09 -35.80
N PHE A 5 -18.98 59.44 -34.72
CA PHE A 5 -19.42 58.05 -34.51
C PHE A 5 -20.93 57.88 -34.81
N SER A 6 -21.42 56.63 -35.00
CA SER A 6 -22.18 55.85 -33.98
C SER A 6 -23.12 54.76 -34.55
N VAL A 7 -23.21 53.62 -33.85
CA VAL A 7 -24.11 52.44 -34.00
C VAL A 7 -25.39 52.64 -33.16
N PRO A 8 -26.60 52.12 -33.54
CA PRO A 8 -27.25 50.96 -32.85
C PRO A 8 -28.19 50.15 -33.80
N SER A 9 -28.93 49.06 -33.48
CA SER A 9 -29.27 48.33 -32.25
C SER A 9 -29.79 46.91 -32.56
N PHE A 10 -29.54 45.98 -31.64
CA PHE A 10 -30.13 44.64 -31.51
C PHE A 10 -31.65 44.70 -31.25
N LEU A 11 -32.51 44.12 -32.11
CA LEU A 11 -33.88 43.73 -31.73
C LEU A 11 -34.66 42.86 -32.74
N THR A 12 -34.04 42.34 -33.81
CA THR A 12 -34.77 41.65 -34.90
C THR A 12 -34.42 40.17 -35.10
N LEU A 13 -33.74 39.52 -34.14
CA LEU A 13 -33.28 38.13 -34.29
C LEU A 13 -33.87 37.14 -33.26
N ALA A 14 -35.11 37.35 -32.81
CA ALA A 14 -35.78 36.50 -31.82
C ALA A 14 -37.13 35.90 -32.26
N ALA A 15 -37.46 35.93 -33.55
CA ALA A 15 -38.81 35.55 -34.03
C ALA A 15 -38.86 34.45 -35.11
N PHE A 16 -37.77 33.74 -35.40
CA PHE A 16 -37.72 32.84 -36.57
C PHE A 16 -37.28 31.38 -36.33
N ILE A 17 -37.30 30.88 -35.08
CA ILE A 17 -37.04 29.47 -34.78
C ILE A 17 -38.10 28.93 -33.81
N LEU A 18 -39.37 28.93 -34.22
CA LEU A 18 -40.48 28.39 -33.41
C LEU A 18 -41.53 27.59 -34.21
N LEU A 19 -41.24 27.15 -35.45
CA LEU A 19 -42.24 26.51 -36.30
C LEU A 19 -41.73 25.32 -37.14
N LEU A 20 -41.00 24.37 -36.53
CA LEU A 20 -40.78 23.06 -37.16
C LEU A 20 -40.82 21.93 -36.13
N SER A 21 -42.03 21.55 -35.70
CA SER A 21 -42.33 20.18 -35.25
C SER A 21 -43.83 20.02 -34.98
N ALA A 22 -44.58 19.74 -36.05
CA ALA A 22 -45.94 19.20 -35.96
C ALA A 22 -46.20 18.32 -37.20
N CYS A 23 -45.99 17.01 -37.04
CA CYS A 23 -46.58 15.95 -37.85
C CYS A 23 -46.72 14.68 -36.98
N SER A 24 -47.67 13.84 -37.37
CA SER A 24 -48.61 13.11 -36.53
C SER A 24 -48.15 11.80 -35.89
N GLN A 25 -48.91 11.43 -34.86
CA GLN A 25 -48.99 10.12 -34.19
C GLN A 25 -48.98 8.93 -35.15
N ASN A 26 -48.23 7.89 -34.76
CA ASN A 26 -48.70 6.52 -34.80
C ASN A 26 -48.08 5.74 -33.63
N ASP A 27 -48.96 5.03 -32.92
CA ASP A 27 -48.70 4.25 -31.72
C ASP A 27 -47.69 3.13 -31.93
N LEU A 28 -46.64 3.11 -31.11
CA LEU A 28 -46.10 1.89 -30.51
C LEU A 28 -45.73 2.22 -29.07
N SER A 29 -46.63 1.90 -28.15
CA SER A 29 -46.36 1.92 -26.71
C SER A 29 -45.34 0.82 -26.42
N GLU A 30 -44.05 1.18 -26.31
CA GLU A 30 -43.10 0.31 -25.63
C GLU A 30 -43.51 0.23 -24.16
N PRO A 31 -43.69 -0.98 -23.59
CA PRO A 31 -43.92 -1.09 -22.15
C PRO A 31 -42.72 -0.46 -21.44
N PRO A 32 -42.90 0.28 -20.34
CA PRO A 32 -41.78 0.83 -19.61
C PRO A 32 -40.92 -0.34 -19.16
N SER A 33 -39.71 -0.44 -19.71
CA SER A 33 -38.69 -1.35 -19.21
C SER A 33 -38.40 -0.94 -17.77
N ASN A 34 -38.99 -1.68 -16.84
CA ASN A 34 -38.66 -1.67 -15.43
C ASN A 34 -37.27 -2.34 -15.22
N GLU A 35 -36.27 -1.92 -16.00
CA GLU A 35 -34.86 -2.23 -15.79
C GLU A 35 -34.16 -0.99 -15.23
N ARG A 36 -34.55 -0.60 -14.01
CA ARG A 36 -33.75 0.31 -13.19
C ARG A 36 -33.51 -0.21 -11.78
N THR A 37 -33.54 -1.52 -11.60
CA THR A 37 -33.15 -2.17 -10.35
C THR A 37 -32.43 -3.49 -10.63
N ASN A 38 -31.14 -3.46 -11.00
CA ASN A 38 -30.15 -4.47 -10.54
C ASN A 38 -28.69 -4.32 -11.00
N ASP A 39 -28.30 -3.30 -11.76
CA ASP A 39 -26.90 -3.21 -12.26
C ASP A 39 -25.88 -2.86 -11.15
N LYS A 40 -26.32 -2.20 -10.07
CA LYS A 40 -25.45 -1.84 -8.92
C LYS A 40 -24.98 -3.02 -8.08
N ASN A 41 -25.59 -4.20 -8.24
CA ASN A 41 -25.26 -5.39 -7.43
C ASN A 41 -24.38 -6.41 -8.16
N LYS A 42 -24.13 -6.25 -9.47
CA LYS A 42 -23.35 -7.21 -10.28
C LYS A 42 -21.94 -7.46 -9.74
N PHE A 43 -21.27 -6.39 -9.30
CA PHE A 43 -19.89 -6.45 -8.83
C PHE A 43 -19.74 -6.52 -7.32
N PHE A 44 -20.83 -6.34 -6.56
CA PHE A 44 -20.75 -6.33 -5.11
C PHE A 44 -20.61 -7.77 -4.59
N VAL A 45 -19.67 -7.98 -3.66
CA VAL A 45 -19.53 -9.23 -2.92
C VAL A 45 -20.22 -9.05 -1.58
N ASP A 46 -21.27 -9.84 -1.32
CA ASP A 46 -21.92 -9.82 -0.01
C ASP A 46 -21.13 -10.62 1.05
N GLN A 47 -21.56 -10.54 2.29
CA GLN A 47 -20.83 -11.14 3.41
C GLN A 47 -20.86 -12.68 3.36
N ASP A 48 -21.95 -13.28 2.90
CA ASP A 48 -22.08 -14.74 2.83
C ASP A 48 -21.23 -15.28 1.67
N GLU A 49 -21.19 -14.56 0.55
CA GLU A 49 -20.25 -14.82 -0.54
C GLU A 49 -18.80 -14.70 -0.05
N ALA A 50 -18.44 -13.64 0.70
CA ALA A 50 -17.11 -13.46 1.26
C ALA A 50 -16.69 -14.62 2.18
N ILE A 51 -17.60 -15.10 3.04
CA ILE A 51 -17.36 -16.27 3.89
C ILE A 51 -17.19 -17.52 3.03
N SER A 52 -18.07 -17.75 2.06
CA SER A 52 -18.02 -18.92 1.16
C SER A 52 -16.69 -18.99 0.40
N LEU A 53 -16.21 -17.87 -0.15
CA LEU A 53 -14.95 -17.82 -0.90
C LEU A 53 -13.73 -18.18 -0.05
N LEU A 54 -13.75 -17.87 1.25
CA LEU A 54 -12.61 -18.02 2.16
C LEU A 54 -12.74 -19.15 3.18
N SER A 55 -13.91 -19.78 3.30
CA SER A 55 -14.15 -20.93 4.19
C SER A 55 -14.09 -22.24 3.41
N GLY A 56 -13.51 -23.30 4.00
CA GLY A 56 -13.51 -24.64 3.41
C GLY A 56 -12.23 -25.46 3.69
N GLU A 57 -12.33 -26.79 3.55
CA GLU A 57 -11.22 -27.75 3.77
C GLU A 57 -9.98 -27.47 2.91
N LYS A 58 -10.13 -26.67 1.85
CA LYS A 58 -9.13 -26.40 0.80
C LYS A 58 -9.05 -24.92 0.42
N ALA A 59 -9.44 -23.99 1.31
CA ALA A 59 -9.15 -22.56 1.12
C ALA A 59 -7.63 -22.31 0.87
N THR A 60 -6.79 -23.29 1.21
CA THR A 60 -5.35 -23.43 0.98
C THR A 60 -4.91 -23.75 -0.47
N LYS A 61 -5.77 -24.24 -1.40
CA LYS A 61 -5.27 -24.78 -2.68
C LYS A 61 -4.80 -23.79 -3.77
N ILE A 62 -5.02 -22.49 -3.61
CA ILE A 62 -4.42 -21.43 -4.45
C ILE A 62 -3.26 -20.77 -3.73
N GLU A 63 -3.09 -21.09 -2.45
CA GLU A 63 -2.10 -20.47 -1.60
C GLU A 63 -1.12 -21.47 -0.99
N HIS A 64 -0.87 -22.60 -1.67
CA HIS A 64 0.39 -23.32 -1.44
C HIS A 64 1.63 -22.42 -1.67
N ASN A 65 1.44 -21.19 -2.18
CA ASN A 65 2.48 -20.17 -2.20
C ASN A 65 2.10 -18.81 -1.59
N ALA A 66 0.84 -18.54 -1.20
CA ALA A 66 0.47 -17.20 -0.73
C ALA A 66 0.29 -17.05 0.78
N ARG A 67 0.10 -18.09 1.60
CA ARG A 67 -0.11 -17.89 3.04
C ARG A 67 0.40 -19.00 3.95
N THR A 68 0.54 -20.24 3.51
CA THR A 68 1.10 -21.31 4.33
C THR A 68 1.70 -22.41 3.45
N SER A 69 2.76 -23.05 3.93
CA SER A 69 3.27 -24.33 3.42
C SER A 69 2.49 -25.55 3.98
N ALA A 70 1.51 -25.33 4.85
CA ALA A 70 0.79 -26.37 5.58
C ALA A 70 -0.70 -26.47 5.21
N ASP A 71 -1.17 -27.72 5.13
CA ASP A 71 -2.52 -28.17 4.73
C ASP A 71 -3.53 -28.06 5.90
N GLU A 72 -3.55 -26.90 6.58
CA GLU A 72 -4.46 -26.68 7.72
C GLU A 72 -5.79 -26.07 7.29
N ARG A 73 -6.88 -26.59 7.86
CA ARG A 73 -8.24 -26.06 7.66
C ARG A 73 -8.33 -24.67 8.29
N LEU A 74 -8.73 -23.68 7.50
CA LEU A 74 -8.99 -22.32 7.98
C LEU A 74 -10.46 -22.16 8.32
N TYR A 75 -10.74 -21.90 9.60
CA TYR A 75 -12.08 -21.58 10.07
C TYR A 75 -12.25 -20.07 10.25
N VAL A 76 -13.25 -19.49 9.59
CA VAL A 76 -13.59 -18.06 9.75
C VAL A 76 -14.16 -17.86 11.15
N LYS A 77 -13.41 -17.15 11.99
CA LYS A 77 -13.79 -16.81 13.37
C LYS A 77 -14.65 -15.55 13.41
N ALA A 78 -14.29 -14.55 12.63
CA ALA A 78 -14.98 -13.26 12.59
C ALA A 78 -14.85 -12.61 11.21
N ILE A 79 -15.85 -11.82 10.85
CA ILE A 79 -15.84 -10.99 9.65
C ILE A 79 -16.30 -9.57 10.02
N ARG A 80 -15.53 -8.57 9.62
CA ARG A 80 -15.84 -7.15 9.79
C ARG A 80 -15.89 -6.45 8.44
N ARG A 81 -16.71 -5.41 8.32
CA ARG A 81 -16.82 -4.60 7.10
C ARG A 81 -16.02 -3.33 7.27
N PHE A 82 -15.23 -2.99 6.26
CA PHE A 82 -14.60 -1.68 6.14
C PHE A 82 -15.34 -0.90 5.04
N ASN A 83 -15.92 0.24 5.41
CA ASN A 83 -16.78 1.02 4.51
C ASN A 83 -16.09 2.31 4.06
N ASP A 84 -16.50 2.83 2.90
CA ASP A 84 -16.15 4.17 2.44
C ASP A 84 -16.96 5.24 3.21
N ASN A 85 -16.72 6.51 2.87
CA ASN A 85 -17.40 7.65 3.49
C ASN A 85 -18.91 7.69 3.19
N ALA A 86 -19.38 6.98 2.14
CA ALA A 86 -20.78 6.86 1.78
C ALA A 86 -21.46 5.63 2.43
N GLY A 87 -20.74 4.86 3.23
CA GLY A 87 -21.23 3.65 3.89
C GLY A 87 -21.22 2.41 2.99
N LYS A 88 -20.64 2.47 1.78
CA LYS A 88 -20.47 1.30 0.91
C LYS A 88 -19.30 0.46 1.40
N THR A 89 -19.51 -0.85 1.56
CA THR A 89 -18.43 -1.76 1.95
C THR A 89 -17.38 -1.83 0.84
N MET A 90 -16.14 -1.51 1.22
CA MET A 90 -14.95 -1.54 0.36
C MET A 90 -14.29 -2.92 0.38
N PHE A 91 -14.13 -3.48 1.58
CA PHE A 91 -13.56 -4.80 1.80
C PHE A 91 -14.02 -5.38 3.13
N TYR A 92 -13.85 -6.70 3.27
CA TYR A 92 -14.08 -7.46 4.49
C TYR A 92 -12.74 -7.78 5.16
N ILE A 93 -12.71 -7.68 6.48
CA ILE A 93 -11.62 -8.19 7.32
C ILE A 93 -12.08 -9.55 7.83
N VAL A 94 -11.49 -10.63 7.30
CA VAL A 94 -11.82 -12.01 7.65
C VAL A 94 -10.74 -12.55 8.57
N GLU A 95 -11.08 -12.77 9.83
CA GLU A 95 -10.17 -13.30 10.85
C GLU A 95 -10.40 -14.80 11.02
N TYR A 96 -9.31 -15.53 11.17
CA TYR A 96 -9.35 -16.99 11.33
C TYR A 96 -9.17 -17.42 12.78
N GLY A 97 -9.66 -18.62 13.10
CA GLY A 97 -9.46 -19.25 14.40
C GLY A 97 -7.98 -19.53 14.70
N GLU A 98 -7.67 -19.86 15.95
CA GLU A 98 -6.38 -20.45 16.34
C GLU A 98 -5.13 -19.64 15.95
N ASP A 99 -5.23 -18.31 15.92
CA ASP A 99 -4.15 -17.41 15.51
C ASP A 99 -3.64 -17.64 14.08
N GLN A 100 -4.48 -18.20 13.20
CA GLN A 100 -4.20 -18.40 11.78
C GLN A 100 -4.39 -17.11 10.94
N GLY A 101 -4.18 -15.95 11.56
CA GLY A 101 -4.13 -14.65 10.90
C GLY A 101 -5.46 -14.12 10.37
N PHE A 102 -5.37 -13.33 9.29
CA PHE A 102 -6.52 -12.68 8.66
C PHE A 102 -6.29 -12.43 7.17
N THR A 103 -7.39 -12.15 6.46
CA THR A 103 -7.42 -11.78 5.04
C THR A 103 -8.30 -10.54 4.85
N LEU A 104 -7.82 -9.56 4.09
CA LEU A 104 -8.62 -8.43 3.61
C LEU A 104 -9.15 -8.74 2.21
N LEU A 105 -10.44 -9.06 2.10
CA LEU A 105 -11.11 -9.43 0.86
C LEU A 105 -11.87 -8.22 0.29
N SER A 106 -11.57 -7.80 -0.93
CA SER A 106 -12.33 -6.76 -1.64
C SER A 106 -13.83 -7.08 -1.67
N ALA A 107 -14.67 -6.05 -1.53
CA ALA A 107 -16.12 -6.17 -1.67
C ALA A 107 -16.61 -5.80 -3.08
N ASP A 108 -15.70 -5.54 -4.02
CA ASP A 108 -16.00 -5.19 -5.40
C ASP A 108 -15.18 -6.05 -6.39
N LYS A 109 -15.88 -6.80 -7.25
CA LYS A 109 -15.30 -7.72 -8.25
C LYS A 109 -14.51 -7.03 -9.36
N ARG A 110 -14.44 -5.69 -9.37
CA ARG A 110 -13.57 -4.91 -10.26
C ARG A 110 -12.20 -4.61 -9.64
N MET A 111 -11.97 -4.97 -8.38
CA MET A 111 -10.67 -4.87 -7.71
C MET A 111 -10.10 -6.26 -7.40
N LYS A 112 -8.78 -6.32 -7.22
CA LYS A 112 -8.06 -7.51 -6.74
C LYS A 112 -8.76 -8.10 -5.51
N PRO A 113 -9.05 -9.42 -5.48
CA PRO A 113 -9.83 -10.00 -4.41
C PRO A 113 -9.10 -9.95 -3.07
N ILE A 114 -7.88 -10.46 -2.99
CA ILE A 114 -7.08 -10.44 -1.76
C ILE A 114 -6.22 -9.19 -1.76
N LEU A 115 -6.60 -8.20 -0.95
CA LEU A 115 -5.94 -6.89 -0.86
C LEU A 115 -4.76 -6.92 0.11
N ALA A 116 -4.89 -7.63 1.21
CA ALA A 116 -3.81 -7.89 2.16
C ALA A 116 -4.11 -9.14 2.98
N PHE A 117 -3.10 -9.72 3.60
CA PHE A 117 -3.29 -10.83 4.53
C PHE A 117 -2.11 -10.94 5.51
N SER A 118 -2.32 -11.67 6.60
CA SER A 118 -1.27 -12.09 7.51
C SER A 118 -1.48 -13.55 7.86
N GLU A 119 -0.38 -14.29 8.07
CA GLU A 119 -0.41 -15.70 8.48
C GLU A 119 -0.75 -15.84 9.97
N LYS A 120 -0.59 -14.75 10.75
CA LYS A 120 -0.85 -14.70 12.20
C LYS A 120 -1.46 -13.37 12.66
N GLY A 121 -2.05 -13.36 13.85
CA GLY A 121 -2.60 -12.15 14.47
C GLY A 121 -3.89 -11.64 13.85
N THR A 122 -4.21 -10.37 14.11
CA THR A 122 -5.46 -9.70 13.71
C THR A 122 -5.18 -8.36 13.07
N PHE A 123 -6.08 -7.88 12.22
CA PHE A 123 -5.96 -6.55 11.61
C PHE A 123 -6.55 -5.46 12.51
N ASN A 124 -5.76 -4.44 12.83
CA ASN A 124 -6.24 -3.25 13.53
C ASN A 124 -6.59 -2.13 12.54
N GLU A 125 -7.87 -2.05 12.15
CA GLU A 125 -8.38 -0.99 11.27
C GLU A 125 -8.29 0.44 11.87
N LYS A 126 -8.08 0.56 13.19
CA LYS A 126 -7.94 1.84 13.91
C LYS A 126 -6.49 2.15 14.25
N THR A 127 -5.54 1.58 13.52
CA THR A 127 -4.12 1.83 13.75
C THR A 127 -3.76 3.29 13.50
N ASP A 128 -2.91 3.84 14.36
CA ASP A 128 -2.32 5.17 14.17
C ASP A 128 -1.12 5.13 13.20
N ASN A 129 -0.75 3.96 12.67
CA ASN A 129 0.35 3.80 11.72
C ASN A 129 0.04 4.53 10.40
N PRO A 130 0.76 5.61 10.07
CA PRO A 130 0.49 6.42 8.89
C PRO A 130 0.70 5.67 7.58
N GLY A 131 1.60 4.68 7.55
CA GLY A 131 1.83 3.86 6.36
C GLY A 131 0.63 2.99 6.01
N ILE A 132 -0.01 2.40 7.01
CA ILE A 132 -1.26 1.65 6.81
C ILE A 132 -2.41 2.58 6.44
N GLN A 133 -2.50 3.77 7.06
CA GLN A 133 -3.52 4.75 6.69
C GLN A 133 -3.37 5.21 5.23
N LEU A 134 -2.14 5.44 4.76
CA LEU A 134 -1.86 5.72 3.34
C LEU A 134 -2.22 4.55 2.43
N TRP A 135 -1.96 3.31 2.85
CA TRP A 135 -2.39 2.14 2.10
C TRP A 135 -3.92 2.02 2.01
N LEU A 136 -4.64 2.30 3.11
CA LEU A 136 -6.10 2.36 3.10
C LEU A 136 -6.63 3.46 2.18
N ASP A 137 -5.94 4.61 2.08
CA ASP A 137 -6.26 5.68 1.13
C ASP A 137 -6.09 5.19 -0.33
N ILE A 138 -5.02 4.45 -0.64
CA ILE A 138 -4.82 3.82 -1.96
C ILE A 138 -5.98 2.88 -2.29
N ILE A 139 -6.39 2.02 -1.37
CA ILE A 139 -7.52 1.11 -1.57
C ILE A 139 -8.82 1.90 -1.77
N ARG A 140 -9.05 2.98 -1.02
CA ARG A 140 -10.24 3.83 -1.15
C ARG A 140 -10.34 4.50 -2.50
N GLU A 141 -9.27 5.11 -2.99
CA GLU A 141 -9.28 5.77 -4.30
C GLU A 141 -9.49 4.77 -5.44
N ASN A 142 -8.88 3.58 -5.35
CA ASN A 142 -9.14 2.51 -6.31
C ASN A 142 -10.61 2.07 -6.27
N PHE A 143 -11.16 1.88 -5.08
CA PHE A 143 -12.56 1.52 -4.89
C PHE A 143 -13.52 2.55 -5.50
N GLU A 144 -13.32 3.83 -5.20
CA GLU A 144 -14.11 4.94 -5.75
C GLU A 144 -13.94 5.06 -7.28
N GLY A 145 -12.73 4.79 -7.78
CA GLY A 145 -12.41 4.77 -9.20
C GLY A 145 -13.14 3.67 -9.95
N VAL A 146 -13.11 2.42 -9.46
CA VAL A 146 -13.79 1.29 -10.10
C VAL A 146 -15.31 1.44 -10.08
N GLN A 147 -15.89 2.20 -9.13
CA GLN A 147 -17.33 2.47 -9.14
C GLN A 147 -17.81 3.13 -10.43
N LYS A 148 -16.92 3.85 -11.13
CA LYS A 148 -17.21 4.55 -12.38
C LYS A 148 -17.03 3.65 -13.61
N GLN A 149 -16.47 2.47 -13.45
CA GLN A 149 -16.20 1.52 -14.51
C GLN A 149 -17.38 0.56 -14.71
N LYS A 150 -17.69 0.26 -15.97
CA LYS A 150 -18.79 -0.65 -16.32
C LYS A 150 -18.40 -2.13 -16.27
N GLU A 151 -17.11 -2.44 -16.39
CA GLU A 151 -16.57 -3.80 -16.42
C GLU A 151 -15.27 -3.86 -15.61
N ALA A 152 -14.89 -5.07 -15.18
CA ALA A 152 -13.62 -5.35 -14.54
C ALA A 152 -12.52 -5.60 -15.59
N HIS A 153 -11.26 -5.30 -15.25
CA HIS A 153 -10.13 -5.74 -16.07
C HIS A 153 -10.05 -7.27 -16.06
N VAL A 154 -9.61 -7.88 -17.17
CA VAL A 154 -9.52 -9.35 -17.28
C VAL A 154 -8.69 -9.96 -16.16
N ASP A 155 -7.49 -9.43 -15.88
CA ASP A 155 -6.65 -9.97 -14.80
C ASP A 155 -7.39 -10.04 -13.46
N ILE A 156 -8.27 -9.07 -13.19
CA ILE A 156 -9.09 -9.08 -11.97
C ILE A 156 -10.16 -10.17 -12.02
N ILE A 157 -10.87 -10.30 -13.15
CA ILE A 157 -11.84 -11.39 -13.36
C ILE A 157 -11.15 -12.73 -13.07
N ASN A 158 -9.92 -12.89 -13.58
CA ASN A 158 -9.16 -14.11 -13.44
C ASN A 158 -8.71 -14.41 -12.01
N LEU A 159 -8.40 -13.36 -11.24
CA LEU A 159 -8.12 -13.46 -9.82
C LEU A 159 -9.35 -13.87 -9.01
N TRP A 160 -10.55 -13.41 -9.40
CA TRP A 160 -11.80 -13.78 -8.72
C TRP A 160 -12.23 -15.22 -9.00
N GLU A 161 -12.13 -15.68 -10.24
CA GLU A 161 -12.50 -17.06 -10.61
C GLU A 161 -11.68 -18.10 -9.83
N GLN A 162 -10.44 -17.76 -9.49
CA GLN A 162 -9.61 -18.57 -8.61
C GLN A 162 -10.20 -18.76 -7.21
N LEU A 163 -10.82 -17.74 -6.64
CA LEU A 163 -11.44 -17.90 -5.33
C LEU A 163 -12.74 -18.71 -5.38
N ARG A 164 -13.32 -18.93 -6.57
CA ARG A 164 -14.61 -19.60 -6.70
C ARG A 164 -14.53 -21.06 -6.25
N GLN A 165 -15.56 -21.46 -5.49
CA GLN A 165 -15.73 -22.82 -5.02
C GLN A 165 -16.91 -23.48 -5.74
N ASN A 166 -16.77 -24.77 -6.03
CA ASN A 166 -17.84 -25.62 -6.51
C ASN A 166 -18.75 -26.03 -5.34
N PRO A 167 -19.96 -26.57 -5.60
CA PRO A 167 -20.92 -26.93 -4.54
C PRO A 167 -20.41 -27.91 -3.48
N ASN A 168 -19.31 -28.62 -3.75
CA ASN A 168 -18.67 -29.54 -2.82
C ASN A 168 -17.58 -28.86 -1.95
N GLY A 169 -17.48 -27.52 -1.99
CA GLY A 169 -16.46 -26.75 -1.27
C GLY A 169 -15.04 -26.91 -1.83
N ASN A 170 -14.88 -27.54 -2.99
CA ASN A 170 -13.60 -27.57 -3.69
C ASN A 170 -13.51 -26.36 -4.60
N ARG A 171 -12.34 -25.75 -4.74
CA ARG A 171 -12.15 -24.70 -5.76
C ARG A 171 -12.52 -25.20 -7.15
N THR A 172 -13.18 -24.35 -7.92
CA THR A 172 -13.58 -24.69 -9.27
C THR A 172 -12.34 -24.85 -10.13
N THR A 173 -12.30 -25.91 -10.93
CA THR A 173 -11.35 -26.03 -12.06
C THR A 173 -11.89 -25.34 -13.31
N GLU A 174 -12.92 -24.50 -13.15
CA GLU A 174 -13.58 -23.79 -14.23
C GLU A 174 -12.93 -22.41 -14.39
N ALA A 175 -12.86 -21.96 -15.65
CA ALA A 175 -11.88 -21.02 -16.16
C ALA A 175 -11.94 -19.59 -15.59
N PRO A 176 -10.79 -18.92 -15.51
CA PRO A 176 -10.70 -17.47 -15.68
C PRO A 176 -11.13 -17.07 -17.11
N VAL A 177 -12.12 -16.21 -17.26
CA VAL A 177 -12.56 -15.70 -18.57
C VAL A 177 -11.72 -14.47 -18.98
N ASN A 178 -11.18 -14.52 -20.22
CA ASN A 178 -10.70 -13.43 -21.10
C ASN A 178 -9.20 -13.05 -21.22
N THR A 179 -8.21 -13.94 -21.07
CA THR A 179 -6.87 -13.63 -21.68
C THR A 179 -6.87 -14.00 -23.16
N PRO A 180 -6.01 -13.41 -24.02
CA PRO A 180 -5.77 -13.99 -25.34
C PRO A 180 -5.37 -15.46 -25.15
N GLU A 181 -5.98 -16.37 -25.91
CA GLU A 181 -5.74 -17.80 -25.74
C GLU A 181 -4.26 -18.13 -25.99
N ALA A 182 -3.49 -18.37 -24.91
CA ALA A 182 -2.21 -19.04 -25.02
C ALA A 182 -2.49 -20.54 -24.98
N SER A 183 -2.16 -21.26 -26.05
CA SER A 183 -2.16 -22.73 -25.98
C SER A 183 -1.24 -23.15 -24.84
N CYS A 184 -1.52 -24.26 -24.16
CA CYS A 184 -0.61 -24.78 -23.13
C CYS A 184 0.83 -24.98 -23.65
N GLU A 185 0.99 -25.22 -24.95
CA GLU A 185 2.27 -25.27 -25.66
C GLU A 185 3.06 -23.94 -25.59
N TRP A 186 2.38 -22.80 -25.49
CA TRP A 186 3.02 -21.50 -25.32
C TRP A 186 3.85 -21.45 -24.03
N PHE A 187 3.32 -21.96 -22.91
CA PHE A 187 4.03 -22.01 -21.63
C PHE A 187 5.15 -23.07 -21.60
N VAL A 188 5.12 -24.07 -22.48
CA VAL A 188 6.25 -25.01 -22.66
C VAL A 188 7.47 -24.27 -23.23
N THR A 189 7.24 -23.33 -24.14
CA THR A 189 8.30 -22.53 -24.79
C THR A 189 8.58 -21.20 -24.09
N HIS A 190 7.69 -20.76 -23.19
CA HIS A 190 7.79 -19.54 -22.40
C HIS A 190 7.52 -19.86 -20.92
N PRO A 191 8.45 -20.55 -20.22
CA PRO A 191 8.24 -20.94 -18.84
C PRO A 191 8.10 -19.72 -17.94
N LEU A 192 7.11 -19.75 -17.03
CA LEU A 192 6.93 -18.71 -16.04
C LEU A 192 8.11 -18.65 -15.07
N PRO A 193 8.42 -17.47 -14.52
CA PRO A 193 9.35 -17.36 -13.42
C PRO A 193 8.90 -18.23 -12.23
N ALA A 194 9.86 -18.77 -11.48
CA ALA A 194 9.56 -19.47 -10.24
C ALA A 194 8.98 -18.51 -9.20
N ASN A 195 8.03 -19.00 -8.40
CA ASN A 195 7.50 -18.26 -7.26
C ASN A 195 8.63 -17.83 -6.34
N SER A 196 8.58 -16.57 -5.90
CA SER A 196 9.63 -15.96 -5.10
C SER A 196 9.02 -15.34 -3.86
N THR A 197 9.44 -15.81 -2.69
CA THR A 197 9.09 -15.19 -1.41
C THR A 197 10.37 -14.77 -0.71
N ILE A 198 10.51 -13.46 -0.50
CA ILE A 198 11.56 -12.85 0.31
C ILE A 198 10.83 -12.04 1.37
N ALA A 199 11.06 -12.37 2.63
CA ALA A 199 10.37 -11.76 3.76
C ALA A 199 11.39 -11.10 4.69
N HIS A 200 10.98 -9.99 5.30
CA HIS A 200 11.65 -9.39 6.46
C HIS A 200 13.16 -9.11 6.30
N LEU A 201 13.57 -8.51 5.18
CA LEU A 201 14.96 -8.09 4.95
C LEU A 201 15.46 -7.20 6.08
N THR A 202 14.64 -6.24 6.55
CA THR A 202 15.03 -5.35 7.66
C THR A 202 14.30 -5.67 8.96
N HIS A 203 13.06 -6.15 8.91
CA HIS A 203 12.25 -6.39 10.11
C HIS A 203 12.89 -7.37 11.10
N ASN A 204 13.49 -8.47 10.61
CA ASN A 204 14.15 -9.47 11.48
C ASN A 204 15.40 -8.91 12.17
N LEU A 205 16.01 -7.89 11.58
CA LEU A 205 17.13 -7.19 12.17
C LEU A 205 16.58 -6.12 13.11
N SER A 206 15.77 -5.19 12.63
CA SER A 206 15.39 -3.93 13.30
C SER A 206 13.88 -3.72 13.34
N ARG A 207 13.25 -4.08 14.47
CA ARG A 207 11.86 -3.76 14.80
C ARG A 207 11.76 -2.39 15.50
N TRP A 208 12.48 -1.42 14.94
CA TRP A 208 12.65 -0.12 15.56
C TRP A 208 11.39 0.73 15.50
N ASN A 209 11.29 1.63 16.47
CA ASN A 209 10.19 2.59 16.62
C ASN A 209 10.80 3.99 16.81
N GLN A 210 9.96 5.01 16.95
CA GLN A 210 10.37 6.41 16.98
C GLN A 210 10.44 7.02 18.38
N GLY A 211 9.91 6.31 19.39
CA GLY A 211 9.73 6.85 20.73
C GLY A 211 10.74 6.35 21.76
N LYS A 212 10.21 5.99 22.93
CA LYS A 212 10.97 5.57 24.11
C LYS A 212 12.01 4.49 23.75
N GLY A 213 13.24 4.67 24.24
CA GLY A 213 14.39 3.82 23.94
C GLY A 213 15.13 4.19 22.65
N TYR A 214 14.46 4.85 21.70
CA TYR A 214 15.02 5.23 20.40
C TYR A 214 15.38 6.72 20.35
N ASN A 215 14.58 7.58 20.98
CA ASN A 215 14.69 9.04 20.91
C ASN A 215 15.48 9.69 22.06
N ALA A 216 16.31 8.93 22.77
CA ALA A 216 16.97 9.40 23.99
C ALA A 216 17.88 10.63 23.79
N PHE A 217 18.45 10.80 22.59
CA PHE A 217 19.33 11.91 22.24
C PHE A 217 18.68 12.94 21.30
N CYS A 218 17.40 12.77 20.96
CA CYS A 218 16.65 13.74 20.18
C CYS A 218 16.38 15.03 21.00
N PRO A 219 16.06 16.16 20.36
CA PRO A 219 15.85 17.43 21.06
C PRO A 219 14.79 17.33 22.17
N ALA A 220 15.13 17.80 23.37
CA ALA A 220 14.23 17.87 24.52
C ALA A 220 13.34 19.12 24.50
N GLY A 221 12.18 19.06 25.18
CA GLY A 221 11.29 20.20 25.40
C GLY A 221 10.47 20.63 24.18
N VAL A 222 10.48 19.84 23.11
CA VAL A 222 9.66 20.08 21.92
C VAL A 222 8.23 19.60 22.19
N LYS A 223 7.26 20.52 22.16
CA LYS A 223 5.84 20.17 22.14
C LYS A 223 5.44 19.73 20.74
N THR A 224 5.35 18.43 20.50
CA THR A 224 4.76 17.90 19.28
C THR A 224 3.22 17.99 19.37
N LEU A 225 2.63 18.95 18.65
CA LEU A 225 1.17 19.10 18.53
C LEU A 225 0.57 17.79 18.01
N ASN A 226 -0.66 17.44 18.43
CA ASN A 226 -1.35 16.19 18.09
C ASN A 226 -0.75 14.89 18.64
N CYS A 227 0.34 14.95 19.41
CA CYS A 227 0.88 13.83 20.18
C CYS A 227 0.23 13.67 21.54
N LYS A 228 -1.08 13.41 21.52
CA LYS A 228 -1.76 13.02 22.75
C LYS A 228 -1.32 11.59 23.08
N THR A 229 -0.34 11.46 23.98
CA THR A 229 0.05 10.25 24.75
C THR A 229 1.16 9.33 24.24
N SER A 230 1.66 9.46 23.01
CA SER A 230 2.53 8.42 22.40
C SER A 230 4.03 8.51 22.70
N TYR A 231 4.56 9.69 23.05
CA TYR A 231 6.00 9.91 23.23
C TYR A 231 6.30 10.39 24.65
N LYS A 232 6.51 9.42 25.55
CA LYS A 232 7.05 9.68 26.89
C LYS A 232 8.52 10.12 26.76
N CYS A 233 9.09 10.70 27.83
CA CYS A 233 10.52 11.06 27.97
C CYS A 233 10.94 12.48 27.53
N ASP A 234 10.01 13.42 27.34
CA ASP A 234 10.23 14.86 27.02
C ASP A 234 11.10 15.18 25.78
N ASN A 235 11.54 14.15 25.06
CA ASN A 235 12.28 14.26 23.80
C ASN A 235 11.33 14.14 22.61
N ALA A 236 11.63 14.87 21.55
CA ALA A 236 10.95 14.72 20.27
C ALA A 236 11.09 13.25 19.75
N PRO A 237 10.11 12.72 19.00
CA PRO A 237 10.26 11.43 18.34
C PRO A 237 11.43 11.45 17.36
N THR A 238 12.06 10.31 17.09
CA THR A 238 13.21 10.25 16.16
C THR A 238 12.83 10.65 14.74
N GLY A 239 11.65 10.21 14.29
CA GLY A 239 11.19 10.36 12.91
C GLY A 239 11.12 9.08 12.10
N CYS A 240 10.17 9.03 11.18
CA CYS A 240 9.97 7.91 10.26
C CYS A 240 11.14 7.82 9.25
N GLY A 241 11.59 8.94 8.69
CA GLY A 241 12.76 9.00 7.79
C GLY A 241 14.04 8.48 8.44
N PRO A 242 14.45 9.01 9.61
CA PRO A 242 15.65 8.53 10.31
C PRO A 242 15.57 7.06 10.70
N VAL A 243 14.40 6.57 11.11
CA VAL A 243 14.20 5.14 11.39
C VAL A 243 14.37 4.31 10.12
N ALA A 244 13.70 4.65 9.02
CA ALA A 244 13.79 3.89 7.77
C ALA A 244 15.23 3.84 7.20
N VAL A 245 15.92 4.99 7.19
CA VAL A 245 17.32 5.08 6.77
C VAL A 245 18.23 4.24 7.67
N ALA A 246 18.05 4.32 8.99
CA ALA A 246 18.85 3.56 9.93
C ALA A 246 18.60 2.04 9.86
N GLN A 247 17.36 1.61 9.56
CA GLN A 247 17.03 0.21 9.31
C GLN A 247 17.77 -0.34 8.09
N VAL A 248 17.84 0.43 6.99
CA VAL A 248 18.59 0.06 5.78
C VAL A 248 20.10 0.08 6.02
N LEU A 249 20.63 1.06 6.76
CA LEU A 249 22.04 1.07 7.18
C LEU A 249 22.40 -0.18 7.99
N ARG A 250 21.53 -0.56 8.94
CA ARG A 250 21.73 -1.77 9.74
C ARG A 250 21.65 -3.05 8.91
N TYR A 251 20.86 -3.10 7.85
CA TYR A 251 20.82 -4.24 6.94
C TYR A 251 22.14 -4.39 6.17
N HIS A 252 22.62 -3.30 5.55
CA HIS A 252 23.85 -3.33 4.75
C HIS A 252 25.12 -3.45 5.59
N ARG A 253 25.12 -2.91 6.82
CA ARG A 253 26.26 -2.95 7.77
C ARG A 253 27.55 -2.37 7.21
N LYS A 254 27.45 -1.54 6.18
CA LYS A 254 28.60 -0.80 5.64
C LYS A 254 28.92 0.34 6.57
N GLN A 255 30.20 0.49 6.91
CA GLN A 255 30.66 1.55 7.79
C GLN A 255 30.33 2.92 7.19
N ILE A 256 29.77 3.80 8.00
CA ILE A 256 29.46 5.18 7.62
C ILE A 256 29.89 6.16 8.72
N THR A 257 30.01 7.44 8.34
CA THR A 257 30.10 8.54 9.29
C THR A 257 28.87 9.43 9.12
N THR A 258 28.17 9.72 10.21
CA THR A 258 27.00 10.62 10.23
C THR A 258 27.08 11.54 11.44
N ASN A 259 26.87 12.84 11.21
CA ASN A 259 26.99 13.91 12.20
C ASN A 259 28.26 13.78 13.09
N GLY A 260 29.40 13.44 12.48
CA GLY A 260 30.70 13.31 13.16
C GLY A 260 30.94 11.99 13.92
N HIS A 261 29.97 11.09 13.99
CA HIS A 261 30.13 9.77 14.58
C HIS A 261 30.31 8.70 13.51
N THR A 262 31.31 7.83 13.69
CA THR A 262 31.56 6.69 12.79
C THR A 262 30.90 5.43 13.35
N TYR A 263 30.00 4.85 12.55
CA TYR A 263 29.30 3.60 12.85
C TYR A 263 29.93 2.47 12.06
N SER A 264 30.62 1.56 12.75
CA SER A 264 31.26 0.41 12.12
C SER A 264 30.28 -0.74 11.86
N ALA A 265 30.69 -1.71 11.05
CA ALA A 265 29.93 -2.95 10.84
C ALA A 265 29.65 -3.69 12.15
N SER A 266 30.60 -3.68 13.11
CA SER A 266 30.42 -4.33 14.41
C SER A 266 29.37 -3.61 15.27
N MET A 267 29.31 -2.28 15.20
CA MET A 267 28.27 -1.51 15.89
C MET A 267 26.88 -1.84 15.33
N PHE A 268 26.71 -1.85 14.00
CA PHE A 268 25.45 -2.24 13.36
C PHE A 268 25.00 -3.65 13.74
N ASN A 269 25.93 -4.61 13.81
CA ASN A 269 25.66 -5.98 14.24
C ASN A 269 25.27 -6.05 15.73
N ALA A 270 25.86 -5.20 16.58
CA ALA A 270 25.62 -5.20 18.02
C ALA A 270 24.31 -4.48 18.42
N MET A 271 23.79 -3.59 17.58
CA MET A 271 22.51 -2.91 17.81
C MET A 271 21.38 -3.93 17.96
N PRO A 272 20.51 -3.78 18.98
CA PRO A 272 19.49 -4.76 19.27
C PRO A 272 18.31 -4.68 18.31
N VAL A 273 17.55 -5.78 18.23
CA VAL A 273 16.34 -5.85 17.41
C VAL A 273 15.28 -4.84 17.86
N ASN A 274 15.15 -4.65 19.16
CA ASN A 274 14.27 -3.68 19.80
C ASN A 274 15.07 -2.87 20.83
N ALA A 275 14.77 -1.58 20.97
CA ALA A 275 15.22 -0.80 22.11
C ALA A 275 14.39 -1.18 23.36
N PRO A 276 14.93 -0.98 24.59
CA PRO A 276 14.18 -1.19 25.81
C PRO A 276 13.05 -0.15 25.90
N ASP A 277 11.96 -0.52 26.56
CA ASP A 277 10.93 0.44 26.95
C ASP A 277 11.42 1.28 28.15
N ASN A 278 12.50 2.05 27.96
CA ASN A 278 13.11 2.98 28.93
C ASN A 278 13.48 4.30 28.25
N CYS A 279 13.35 5.44 28.96
CA CYS A 279 13.76 6.74 28.43
C CYS A 279 15.27 6.88 28.21
N ILE A 280 16.03 6.11 28.99
CA ILE A 280 17.48 6.16 29.02
C ILE A 280 18.01 4.83 28.45
N PRO A 281 18.93 4.87 27.49
CA PRO A 281 19.61 3.69 26.99
C PRO A 281 20.32 2.95 28.13
N VAL A 282 20.17 1.62 28.20
CA VAL A 282 20.67 0.83 29.35
C VAL A 282 22.03 0.17 29.15
N ASN A 283 22.58 0.21 27.93
CA ASN A 283 23.90 -0.35 27.60
C ASN A 283 24.49 0.35 26.36
N PRO A 284 25.78 0.12 26.01
CA PRO A 284 26.41 0.74 24.84
C PRO A 284 25.67 0.53 23.52
N ASN A 285 25.12 -0.66 23.27
CA ASN A 285 24.42 -0.96 22.02
C ASN A 285 23.10 -0.16 21.88
N HIS A 286 22.41 0.10 23.01
CA HIS A 286 21.26 1.00 23.03
C HIS A 286 21.67 2.47 22.83
N ILE A 287 22.83 2.86 23.35
CA ILE A 287 23.38 4.21 23.15
C ILE A 287 23.69 4.41 21.67
N ASP A 288 24.37 3.46 21.04
CA ASP A 288 24.71 3.49 19.62
C ASP A 288 23.45 3.57 18.75
N LEU A 289 22.40 2.80 19.07
CA LEU A 289 21.12 2.87 18.38
C LEU A 289 20.48 4.26 18.47
N ALA A 290 20.35 4.81 19.69
CA ALA A 290 19.72 6.11 19.88
C ALA A 290 20.55 7.25 19.26
N HIS A 291 21.89 7.16 19.30
CA HIS A 291 22.76 8.10 18.59
C HIS A 291 22.61 7.98 17.07
N LEU A 292 22.58 6.76 16.52
CA LEU A 292 22.42 6.54 15.08
C LEU A 292 21.15 7.22 14.56
N LEU A 293 20.03 7.02 15.24
CA LEU A 293 18.74 7.59 14.85
C LEU A 293 18.75 9.12 14.90
N ARG A 294 19.35 9.68 15.96
CA ARG A 294 19.49 11.14 16.10
C ARG A 294 20.42 11.73 15.04
N ASP A 295 21.57 11.11 14.80
CA ASP A 295 22.58 11.61 13.86
C ASP A 295 22.11 11.51 12.42
N THR A 296 21.46 10.40 12.08
CA THR A 296 20.75 10.25 10.81
C THR A 296 19.69 11.33 10.65
N GLY A 297 18.92 11.61 11.70
CA GLY A 297 17.95 12.71 11.71
C GLY A 297 18.57 14.07 11.40
N LYS A 298 19.70 14.39 12.02
CA LYS A 298 20.41 15.65 11.73
C LYS A 298 20.89 15.76 10.30
N ASP A 299 21.50 14.70 9.75
CA ASP A 299 22.04 14.74 8.40
C ASP A 299 20.96 14.66 7.30
N LEU A 300 19.74 14.25 7.67
CA LEU A 300 18.54 14.33 6.83
C LEU A 300 17.76 15.63 7.02
N ASP A 301 18.30 16.60 7.77
CA ASP A 301 17.62 17.84 8.17
C ASP A 301 16.23 17.61 8.76
N ALA A 302 16.10 16.61 9.63
CA ALA A 302 14.86 16.29 10.30
C ALA A 302 14.34 17.48 11.10
N VAL A 303 13.13 17.91 10.75
CA VAL A 303 12.42 18.98 11.42
C VAL A 303 11.62 18.37 12.57
N TYR A 304 12.11 18.59 13.80
CA TYR A 304 11.47 18.12 15.03
C TYR A 304 10.39 19.08 15.55
N ASN A 305 10.33 20.32 15.04
CA ASN A 305 9.38 21.33 15.49
C ASN A 305 8.03 21.21 14.74
N THR A 306 7.01 21.94 15.19
CA THR A 306 5.65 21.87 14.64
C THR A 306 5.45 22.73 13.38
N VAL A 307 6.48 23.27 12.73
CA VAL A 307 6.33 24.19 11.57
C VAL A 307 7.44 23.94 10.55
N VAL A 308 7.10 23.61 9.30
CA VAL A 308 8.10 23.48 8.22
C VAL A 308 8.78 24.85 8.00
N PRO A 309 10.08 25.03 8.30
CA PRO A 309 10.71 26.34 8.34
C PRO A 309 10.66 27.09 7.00
N ALA A 310 10.70 26.35 5.89
CA ALA A 310 10.65 26.92 4.54
C ALA A 310 9.24 27.36 4.10
N LEU A 311 8.19 26.80 4.71
CA LEU A 311 6.80 27.02 4.28
C LEU A 311 5.98 27.80 5.30
N GLY A 312 6.42 27.91 6.56
CA GLY A 312 5.67 28.54 7.64
C GLY A 312 4.35 27.80 7.98
N ILE A 313 4.16 26.60 7.42
CA ILE A 313 2.96 25.78 7.62
C ILE A 313 3.17 24.90 8.84
N PRO A 314 2.21 24.85 9.78
CA PRO A 314 2.25 23.88 10.86
C PRO A 314 2.39 22.46 10.30
N LEU A 315 3.25 21.63 10.87
CA LEU A 315 3.17 20.17 10.74
C LEU A 315 1.90 19.70 11.48
N SER A 316 0.73 20.10 10.99
CA SER A 316 -0.57 19.68 11.50
C SER A 316 -1.10 18.59 10.59
N GLY A 317 -0.53 17.40 10.74
CA GLY A 317 -1.23 16.17 10.41
C GLY A 317 -1.70 15.49 11.67
N SER A 318 -2.50 14.46 11.48
CA SER A 318 -2.94 13.56 12.55
C SER A 318 -1.79 12.80 13.21
N GLY A 319 -0.57 12.81 12.65
CA GLY A 319 0.59 12.06 13.12
C GLY A 319 1.66 12.90 13.80
N CYS A 320 2.19 12.37 14.90
CA CYS A 320 3.43 12.78 15.54
C CYS A 320 4.67 12.54 14.70
N GLN A 321 4.92 13.37 13.69
CA GLN A 321 5.96 13.09 12.70
C GLN A 321 7.04 14.16 12.70
N THR A 322 8.30 13.72 12.62
CA THR A 322 9.37 14.59 12.14
C THR A 322 9.32 14.64 10.63
N TRP A 323 9.55 15.80 10.06
CA TRP A 323 9.53 15.97 8.61
C TRP A 323 10.96 15.93 8.05
N ASN A 324 11.14 15.25 6.92
CA ASN A 324 12.38 15.25 6.14
C ASN A 324 12.07 15.63 4.70
N ILE A 325 13.00 16.35 4.06
CA ILE A 325 12.92 16.62 2.62
C ILE A 325 13.13 15.29 1.88
N PRO A 326 12.20 14.86 1.02
CA PRO A 326 12.33 13.59 0.31
C PRO A 326 13.67 13.42 -0.42
N GLY A 327 14.16 14.45 -1.12
CA GLY A 327 15.47 14.44 -1.81
C GLY A 327 16.71 14.52 -0.91
N HIS A 328 16.59 14.39 0.42
CA HIS A 328 17.75 14.30 1.31
C HIS A 328 18.16 12.85 1.58
N ILE A 329 17.30 11.86 1.31
CA ILE A 329 17.58 10.44 1.56
C ILE A 329 18.65 9.92 0.61
N ASP A 330 18.49 10.13 -0.69
CA ASP A 330 19.45 9.73 -1.72
C ASP A 330 20.78 10.47 -1.58
N ASN A 331 20.74 11.77 -1.28
CA ASN A 331 21.93 12.56 -0.94
C ASN A 331 22.64 12.02 0.31
N PHE A 332 21.91 11.64 1.36
CA PHE A 332 22.48 11.05 2.56
C PHE A 332 23.29 9.79 2.26
N PHE A 333 22.74 8.86 1.48
CA PHE A 333 23.42 7.63 1.11
C PHE A 333 24.58 7.87 0.15
N SER A 334 24.38 8.71 -0.88
CA SER A 334 25.40 9.02 -1.89
C SER A 334 26.65 9.65 -1.27
N ASN A 335 26.46 10.61 -0.35
CA ASN A 335 27.56 11.24 0.40
C ASN A 335 28.30 10.28 1.34
N ARG A 336 27.76 9.06 1.56
CA ARG A 336 28.35 8.00 2.39
C ARG A 336 28.80 6.79 1.57
N GLY A 337 28.99 7.01 0.27
CA GLY A 337 29.60 6.06 -0.66
C GLY A 337 28.68 4.96 -1.15
N TYR A 338 27.37 5.06 -0.93
CA TYR A 338 26.39 4.19 -1.58
C TYR A 338 26.09 4.73 -2.98
N THR A 339 25.64 3.87 -3.90
CA THR A 339 24.89 4.34 -5.07
C THR A 339 23.43 4.49 -4.66
N SER A 340 22.89 5.70 -4.73
CA SER A 340 21.51 5.97 -4.33
C SER A 340 20.82 6.90 -5.30
N PHE A 341 19.54 6.63 -5.59
CA PHE A 341 18.67 7.48 -6.41
C PHE A 341 17.22 7.20 -6.05
N ASP A 342 16.33 8.10 -6.44
CA ASP A 342 14.89 7.96 -6.23
C ASP A 342 14.10 7.81 -7.54
N THR A 343 12.89 7.28 -7.45
CA THR A 343 12.02 7.00 -8.60
C THR A 343 10.55 7.06 -8.22
N ASP A 344 9.66 7.35 -9.17
CA ASP A 344 8.21 7.31 -8.97
C ASP A 344 7.76 5.90 -8.63
N PHE A 345 7.05 5.74 -7.51
CA PHE A 345 6.77 4.44 -6.91
C PHE A 345 5.97 3.51 -7.83
N PHE A 346 4.76 3.93 -8.23
CA PHE A 346 3.84 3.06 -8.97
C PHE A 346 4.28 2.84 -10.41
N THR A 347 4.81 3.88 -11.08
CA THR A 347 5.35 3.76 -12.45
C THR A 347 6.54 2.81 -12.53
N ASN A 348 7.31 2.68 -11.45
CA ASN A 348 8.53 1.87 -11.41
C ASN A 348 8.45 0.69 -10.43
N ILE A 349 7.25 0.22 -10.08
CA ILE A 349 7.06 -0.85 -9.09
C ILE A 349 7.71 -2.18 -9.51
N GLY A 350 7.86 -2.42 -10.82
CA GLY A 350 8.65 -3.54 -11.35
C GLY A 350 10.14 -3.44 -11.02
N MET A 351 10.71 -2.22 -11.01
CA MET A 351 12.09 -2.00 -10.56
C MET A 351 12.22 -2.27 -9.06
N ILE A 352 11.28 -1.76 -8.25
CA ILE A 352 11.24 -2.01 -6.80
C ILE A 352 11.20 -3.52 -6.52
N SER A 353 10.36 -4.26 -7.26
CA SER A 353 10.28 -5.72 -7.17
C SER A 353 11.61 -6.42 -7.48
N SER A 354 12.34 -5.95 -8.49
CA SER A 354 13.67 -6.46 -8.84
C SER A 354 14.72 -6.20 -7.75
N GLU A 355 14.67 -5.03 -7.13
CA GLU A 355 15.55 -4.68 -6.01
C GLU A 355 15.29 -5.59 -4.79
N LEU A 356 14.02 -5.82 -4.43
CA LEU A 356 13.64 -6.75 -3.36
C LEU A 356 14.08 -8.19 -3.67
N ARG A 357 13.90 -8.65 -4.92
CA ARG A 357 14.37 -9.96 -5.40
C ARG A 357 15.87 -10.17 -5.28
N THR A 358 16.63 -9.09 -5.37
CA THR A 358 18.09 -9.11 -5.23
C THR A 358 18.54 -8.79 -3.80
N LEU A 359 17.63 -9.03 -2.83
CA LEU A 359 17.86 -8.84 -1.40
C LEU A 359 18.27 -7.41 -1.05
N ARG A 360 17.66 -6.41 -1.71
CA ARG A 360 17.87 -4.99 -1.40
C ARG A 360 16.57 -4.36 -0.91
N PRO A 361 16.47 -3.99 0.38
CA PRO A 361 15.30 -3.29 0.89
C PRO A 361 15.21 -1.90 0.26
N VAL A 362 13.99 -1.41 0.09
CA VAL A 362 13.71 -0.15 -0.60
C VAL A 362 13.04 0.80 0.38
N ILE A 363 13.57 2.02 0.52
CA ILE A 363 12.91 3.03 1.34
C ILE A 363 11.78 3.64 0.50
N VAL A 364 10.60 3.80 1.10
CA VAL A 364 9.43 4.36 0.44
C VAL A 364 9.00 5.60 1.19
N PHE A 365 8.74 6.67 0.42
CA PHE A 365 8.05 7.86 0.86
C PHE A 365 6.64 7.85 0.28
N GLY A 366 5.65 8.21 1.07
CA GLY A 366 4.28 8.46 0.60
C GLY A 366 3.59 9.60 1.34
N SER A 367 2.67 10.28 0.66
CA SER A 367 1.79 11.30 1.23
C SER A 367 0.44 11.27 0.51
N ASN A 368 -0.65 11.58 1.20
CA ASN A 368 -1.99 11.67 0.60
C ASN A 368 -2.32 13.04 -0.02
N CYS A 369 -1.38 13.98 -0.03
CA CYS A 369 -1.52 15.25 -0.73
C CYS A 369 -0.17 15.90 -1.05
N ALA A 370 -0.12 16.64 -2.16
CA ALA A 370 1.10 17.27 -2.68
C ALA A 370 1.63 18.43 -1.80
N ALA A 371 0.79 19.00 -0.94
CA ALA A 371 1.12 20.19 -0.15
C ALA A 371 1.01 19.99 1.37
N CYS A 372 0.57 18.83 1.86
CA CYS A 372 0.45 18.60 3.31
C CYS A 372 1.57 17.71 3.83
N ALA A 373 2.64 18.36 4.30
CA ALA A 373 3.72 17.76 5.10
C ALA A 373 3.22 16.98 6.33
N ALA A 374 2.00 17.29 6.76
CA ALA A 374 1.19 16.67 7.78
C ALA A 374 1.00 15.13 7.66
N ASN A 375 0.76 14.62 6.45
CA ASN A 375 0.28 13.25 6.23
C ASN A 375 1.27 12.41 5.42
N GLN A 376 2.56 12.75 5.52
CA GLN A 376 3.60 11.95 4.89
C GLN A 376 4.02 10.80 5.80
N HIS A 377 4.62 9.76 5.22
CA HIS A 377 5.30 8.71 5.96
C HIS A 377 6.49 8.20 5.15
N ILE A 378 7.53 7.76 5.85
CA ILE A 378 8.69 7.10 5.26
C ILE A 378 8.87 5.76 5.96
N TRP A 379 8.94 4.68 5.19
CA TRP A 379 9.08 3.33 5.69
C TRP A 379 9.99 2.51 4.78
N VAL A 380 10.21 1.23 5.09
CA VAL A 380 11.01 0.34 4.28
C VAL A 380 10.12 -0.76 3.71
N MET A 381 10.07 -0.90 2.39
CA MET A 381 9.66 -2.14 1.74
C MET A 381 10.76 -3.18 1.94
N ASP A 382 10.44 -4.24 2.65
CA ASP A 382 11.43 -5.21 3.11
C ASP A 382 11.07 -6.67 2.79
N GLY A 383 10.01 -6.89 2.00
CA GLY A 383 9.70 -8.20 1.45
C GLY A 383 8.85 -8.13 0.19
N ILE A 384 8.96 -9.18 -0.61
CA ILE A 384 8.15 -9.43 -1.80
C ILE A 384 7.71 -10.90 -1.81
N ARG A 385 6.44 -11.13 -2.09
CA ARG A 385 5.85 -12.43 -2.37
C ARG A 385 5.24 -12.35 -3.75
N ASP A 386 5.93 -12.94 -4.71
CA ASP A 386 5.58 -12.94 -6.13
C ASP A 386 5.21 -14.35 -6.58
N LEU A 387 3.96 -14.47 -7.01
CA LEU A 387 3.25 -15.72 -7.18
C LEU A 387 2.72 -15.83 -8.60
N TYR A 388 3.22 -16.83 -9.30
CA TYR A 388 2.76 -17.32 -10.58
C TYR A 388 1.97 -18.61 -10.39
N ALA A 389 0.89 -18.74 -11.15
CA ALA A 389 0.14 -19.98 -11.27
C ALA A 389 -0.31 -20.17 -12.72
N ILE A 390 -0.30 -21.42 -13.19
CA ILE A 390 -0.88 -21.80 -14.48
C ILE A 390 -2.12 -22.63 -14.21
N PHE A 391 -3.20 -22.31 -14.90
CA PHE A 391 -4.44 -23.06 -14.86
C PHE A 391 -4.80 -23.55 -16.25
N ASN A 392 -5.32 -24.77 -16.33
CA ASN A 392 -5.78 -25.35 -17.58
C ASN A 392 -7.31 -25.40 -17.58
N ASP A 393 -7.94 -25.02 -18.69
CA ASP A 393 -9.38 -25.20 -18.85
C ASP A 393 -9.75 -26.60 -19.35
N GLN A 394 -11.06 -26.86 -19.44
CA GLN A 394 -11.60 -28.14 -19.93
C GLN A 394 -11.35 -28.37 -21.43
N ASN A 395 -10.95 -27.33 -22.17
CA ASN A 395 -10.66 -27.39 -23.60
C ASN A 395 -9.15 -27.53 -23.90
N GLY A 396 -8.29 -27.53 -22.87
CA GLY A 396 -6.84 -27.68 -23.01
C GLY A 396 -6.07 -26.38 -23.23
N PHE A 397 -6.67 -25.22 -22.95
CA PHE A 397 -5.98 -23.91 -22.91
C PHE A 397 -5.39 -23.63 -21.53
N CYS A 398 -4.29 -22.88 -21.50
CA CYS A 398 -3.59 -22.52 -20.29
C CYS A 398 -3.68 -21.01 -20.01
N TYR A 399 -3.75 -20.66 -18.73
CA TYR A 399 -3.91 -19.29 -18.26
C TYR A 399 -2.87 -19.01 -17.17
N GLU A 400 -2.13 -17.92 -17.33
CA GLU A 400 -1.27 -17.40 -16.28
C GLU A 400 -2.06 -16.54 -15.31
N ASN A 401 -1.81 -16.74 -14.03
CA ASN A 401 -2.12 -15.77 -12.99
C ASN A 401 -0.83 -15.28 -12.34
N HIS A 402 -0.77 -13.98 -12.10
CA HIS A 402 0.33 -13.30 -11.45
C HIS A 402 -0.20 -12.46 -10.28
N SER A 403 0.36 -12.66 -9.09
CA SER A 403 0.02 -11.90 -7.89
C SER A 403 1.25 -11.55 -7.09
N ILE A 404 1.45 -10.25 -6.90
CA ILE A 404 2.51 -9.73 -6.05
C ILE A 404 1.92 -9.11 -4.78
N TYR A 405 2.59 -9.38 -3.66
CA TYR A 405 2.36 -8.75 -2.37
C TYR A 405 3.70 -8.29 -1.78
N TYR A 406 3.65 -7.25 -0.95
CA TYR A 406 4.83 -6.68 -0.33
C TYR A 406 4.70 -6.63 1.18
N GLN A 407 5.81 -6.84 1.86
CA GLN A 407 5.94 -6.62 3.30
C GLN A 407 6.68 -5.32 3.56
N MET A 408 6.34 -4.72 4.70
CA MET A 408 6.83 -3.41 5.10
C MET A 408 7.42 -3.51 6.49
N ASN A 409 8.53 -2.79 6.70
CA ASN A 409 8.95 -2.35 8.00
C ASN A 409 8.55 -0.88 8.17
N TRP A 410 7.45 -0.67 8.89
CA TRP A 410 6.85 0.65 9.06
C TRP A 410 7.66 1.58 9.96
N GLY A 411 8.61 1.06 10.74
CA GLY A 411 9.29 1.86 11.77
C GLY A 411 8.41 2.17 12.99
N TRP A 412 7.43 1.29 13.28
CA TRP A 412 6.50 1.38 14.40
C TRP A 412 6.60 0.19 15.36
N GLY A 413 7.58 -0.70 15.18
CA GLY A 413 7.85 -1.85 16.07
C GLY A 413 6.72 -2.87 16.26
N GLY A 414 5.63 -2.78 15.49
CA GLY A 414 4.44 -3.61 15.64
C GLY A 414 4.43 -4.89 14.79
N LEU A 415 3.43 -5.74 15.06
CA LEU A 415 3.08 -6.93 14.27
C LEU A 415 2.56 -6.58 12.86
N GLU A 416 2.25 -5.31 12.63
CA GLU A 416 1.84 -4.75 11.35
C GLU A 416 2.85 -4.95 10.22
N ASN A 417 4.10 -5.25 10.56
CA ASN A 417 5.16 -5.57 9.61
C ASN A 417 5.02 -7.00 9.01
N ASP A 418 4.24 -7.87 9.65
CA ASP A 418 4.04 -9.26 9.20
C ASP A 418 2.97 -9.35 8.10
N ILE A 419 2.26 -8.26 7.83
CA ILE A 419 1.17 -8.18 6.86
C ILE A 419 1.74 -8.03 5.44
N TRP A 420 1.21 -8.83 4.52
CA TRP A 420 1.44 -8.74 3.08
C TRP A 420 0.39 -7.83 2.44
N PHE A 421 0.81 -6.77 1.75
CA PHE A 421 -0.06 -5.77 1.14
C PHE A 421 0.02 -5.78 -0.39
N ALA A 422 -1.12 -5.66 -1.06
CA ALA A 422 -1.16 -5.40 -2.50
C ALA A 422 -0.93 -3.90 -2.77
N TYR A 423 0.07 -3.60 -3.58
CA TYR A 423 0.34 -2.26 -4.14
C TYR A 423 0.29 -2.23 -5.67
N ASP A 424 0.26 -3.40 -6.29
CA ASP A 424 0.19 -3.59 -7.73
C ASP A 424 -0.96 -4.54 -8.06
N GLY A 425 -1.44 -4.48 -9.30
CA GLY A 425 -2.47 -5.40 -9.74
C GLY A 425 -3.86 -5.09 -9.19
N ILE A 426 -4.12 -3.89 -8.64
CA ILE A 426 -5.33 -3.62 -7.84
C ILE A 426 -6.58 -3.53 -8.74
N VAL A 427 -6.46 -2.97 -9.94
CA VAL A 427 -7.57 -2.78 -10.89
C VAL A 427 -7.25 -3.33 -12.30
N GLY A 428 -6.40 -4.36 -12.37
CA GLY A 428 -5.77 -4.85 -13.60
C GLY A 428 -4.26 -4.61 -13.54
N GLY A 429 -3.60 -4.29 -14.65
CA GLY A 429 -2.16 -3.97 -14.68
C GLY A 429 -1.70 -2.68 -13.96
N GLY A 430 -2.43 -2.20 -12.93
CA GLY A 430 -2.04 -1.00 -12.20
C GLY A 430 -3.01 -0.56 -11.09
N THR A 431 -3.01 0.74 -10.80
CA THR A 431 -3.78 1.42 -9.75
C THR A 431 -4.48 2.67 -10.33
N LEU A 432 -5.63 3.06 -9.78
CA LEU A 432 -6.32 4.33 -10.09
C LEU A 432 -5.95 5.46 -9.12
N TYR A 433 -5.06 5.19 -8.17
CA TYR A 433 -4.58 6.15 -7.18
C TYR A 433 -3.70 7.22 -7.83
N ASN A 434 -3.87 8.49 -7.42
CA ASN A 434 -2.98 9.57 -7.88
C ASN A 434 -1.60 9.49 -7.20
N SER A 435 -0.68 8.79 -7.85
CA SER A 435 0.64 8.39 -7.36
C SER A 435 1.70 9.48 -7.26
N SER A 436 1.40 10.73 -7.64
CA SER A 436 2.42 11.80 -7.72
C SER A 436 3.10 12.14 -6.38
N ASN A 437 2.59 11.58 -5.28
CA ASN A 437 3.11 11.77 -3.92
C ASN A 437 3.81 10.54 -3.33
N MET A 438 4.13 9.52 -4.14
CA MET A 438 4.88 8.34 -3.68
C MET A 438 6.19 8.14 -4.44
N ARG A 439 7.29 7.97 -3.70
CA ARG A 439 8.63 7.76 -4.25
C ARG A 439 9.31 6.57 -3.57
N ALA A 440 10.11 5.86 -4.34
CA ALA A 440 11.00 4.81 -3.85
C ALA A 440 12.45 5.25 -3.96
N TYR A 441 13.25 4.96 -2.93
CA TYR A 441 14.68 5.23 -2.89
C TYR A 441 15.43 3.91 -2.97
N ILE A 442 16.19 3.76 -4.05
CA ILE A 442 17.02 2.58 -4.28
C ILE A 442 18.41 2.87 -3.70
N VAL A 443 18.86 2.00 -2.79
CA VAL A 443 20.14 2.14 -2.09
C VAL A 443 21.00 0.90 -2.36
N LYS A 444 22.20 1.10 -2.90
CA LYS A 444 23.15 0.03 -3.21
C LYS A 444 24.48 0.28 -2.48
N PRO A 445 24.91 -0.64 -1.60
CA PRO A 445 26.11 -0.48 -0.78
C PRO A 445 27.41 -0.47 -1.57
#